data_AF-A0A2V6V0T1-F1
#
_entry.id   AF-A0A2V6V0T1-F1
#
_cell.length_a   1.000
_cell.length_b   1.000
_cell.length_c   1.000
_cell.angle_alpha   90.00
_cell.angle_beta   90.00
_cell.angle_gamma   90.00
#
_symmetry.space_group_name_H-M   'P 1'
#
loop_
_entity.id
_entity.type
_entity.pdbx_description
1 polymer ?
#
loop_
_entity_poly.entity_id
_entity_poly.type
_entity_poly.pdbx_seq_one_letter_code
_entity_poly.pdbx_strand_id
1 'polypeptide(L)'
;MRVRLRLSSLLATPVSAVDPRGPATASQPSPRPRRRSSLPAGTPSSKSRASVTASVLASISTAVSAATPSLTSAGQVPRSIPRSGWRPRWERGTSSRRSSRKTGRCARPASSTRPTVAATVGFRIPTPTFGLGLIEAIPDAAILANHTASAAVRATLGIVGRPQRLLPTGDPNRTGNDGTITRFGWKAQNKSLLMFAGEAYNVEQGISNELFPQEREEACQFKTVPNDTTDVDAATGADAISDVEKFAFFMRFLAPPEPSTTMPGGSASITRGKELFVTVGCALCHTPVLRTANSPVAALNNQPVNLYSDLLLHNMGPGLADDIVQGLAEGDEFRTAPLWGLGQRIFLLHDGRTTDLLDAIFAHKSFRNLKYRSSEANGVVDRFRRLGEEPQRDLLNFLRSL
;
A
#
# COMPACT_ATOMS: atom_id res chain seq x y z
N MET A 1 -45.84 3.31 54.84
CA MET A 1 -47.29 3.01 54.70
C MET A 1 -47.56 2.48 53.30
N ARG A 2 -48.28 1.36 53.20
CA ARG A 2 -48.82 0.74 51.97
C ARG A 2 -49.78 1.73 51.28
N VAL A 3 -50.06 1.65 49.97
CA VAL A 3 -51.12 0.82 49.37
C VAL A 3 -51.06 0.90 47.83
N ARG A 4 -51.34 -0.25 47.18
CA ARG A 4 -51.63 -0.47 45.74
C ARG A 4 -53.14 -0.34 45.45
N LEU A 5 -53.53 -0.03 44.21
CA LEU A 5 -54.71 -0.53 43.46
C LEU A 5 -54.48 -0.19 41.95
N ARG A 6 -54.44 -1.10 40.94
CA ARG A 6 -55.43 -2.06 40.35
C ARG A 6 -56.72 -1.36 39.89
N LEU A 7 -57.39 -1.61 38.75
CA LEU A 7 -57.37 -2.55 37.60
C LEU A 7 -58.31 -1.92 36.51
N SER A 8 -58.31 -2.28 35.21
CA SER A 8 -59.33 -3.16 34.56
C SER A 8 -59.23 -3.02 33.00
N SER A 9 -58.94 -4.09 32.23
CA SER A 9 -59.82 -4.93 31.34
C SER A 9 -60.18 -4.29 29.97
N LEU A 10 -60.09 -4.92 28.77
CA LEU A 10 -60.65 -6.19 28.23
C LEU A 10 -59.80 -6.67 27.00
N LEU A 11 -59.47 -7.97 26.82
CA LEU A 11 -60.12 -9.04 25.98
C LEU A 11 -60.35 -8.67 24.50
N ALA A 12 -60.25 -9.49 23.46
CA ALA A 12 -59.71 -10.83 23.12
C ALA A 12 -59.90 -10.98 21.57
N THR A 13 -59.16 -11.91 20.97
CA THR A 13 -59.00 -12.32 19.55
C THR A 13 -60.21 -13.11 18.96
N PRO A 14 -60.14 -13.89 17.83
CA PRO A 14 -59.54 -13.81 16.46
C PRO A 14 -60.53 -14.24 15.32
N VAL A 15 -60.01 -14.72 14.16
CA VAL A 15 -60.55 -15.64 13.11
C VAL A 15 -60.72 -14.93 11.73
N SER A 16 -60.31 -15.42 10.54
CA SER A 16 -59.97 -16.76 10.03
C SER A 16 -59.02 -16.73 8.82
N ALA A 17 -58.33 -17.85 8.58
CA ALA A 17 -57.61 -18.23 7.36
C ALA A 17 -58.52 -19.03 6.41
N VAL A 18 -58.31 -18.96 5.08
CA VAL A 18 -58.56 -20.06 4.11
C VAL A 18 -57.70 -19.86 2.84
N ASP A 19 -56.80 -20.82 2.59
CA ASP A 19 -56.32 -21.35 1.28
C ASP A 19 -57.08 -22.71 1.10
N PRO A 20 -57.10 -23.51 -0.01
CA PRO A 20 -56.29 -23.52 -1.24
C PRO A 20 -57.00 -23.98 -2.56
N ARG A 21 -56.27 -23.94 -3.69
CA ARG A 21 -56.08 -25.06 -4.69
C ARG A 21 -55.76 -24.55 -6.12
N GLY A 22 -54.67 -25.08 -6.71
CA GLY A 22 -54.40 -25.10 -8.16
C GLY A 22 -55.27 -26.12 -8.92
N PRO A 23 -55.05 -26.38 -10.23
CA PRO A 23 -53.82 -27.07 -10.70
C PRO A 23 -53.31 -26.75 -12.13
N ALA A 24 -52.09 -27.28 -12.44
CA ALA A 24 -51.62 -27.88 -13.73
C ALA A 24 -51.54 -26.98 -15.00
N THR A 25 -50.58 -27.06 -15.96
CA THR A 25 -49.58 -28.07 -16.38
C THR A 25 -48.70 -27.49 -17.52
N ALA A 26 -47.57 -28.17 -17.81
CA ALA A 26 -46.77 -28.22 -19.05
C ALA A 26 -45.71 -27.11 -19.27
N SER A 27 -44.48 -27.35 -19.73
CA SER A 27 -43.67 -28.55 -20.03
C SER A 27 -42.29 -28.07 -20.51
N GLN A 28 -41.20 -28.70 -20.07
CA GLN A 28 -39.89 -28.62 -20.75
C GLN A 28 -39.93 -29.29 -22.14
N PRO A 29 -38.93 -29.04 -23.01
CA PRO A 29 -38.03 -30.17 -23.28
C PRO A 29 -36.55 -29.79 -23.56
N SER A 30 -35.66 -30.63 -23.01
CA SER A 30 -34.46 -31.19 -23.67
C SER A 30 -34.55 -32.71 -23.42
N PRO A 31 -34.00 -33.64 -24.26
CA PRO A 31 -32.65 -33.61 -24.83
C PRO A 31 -32.48 -34.34 -26.20
N ARG A 32 -31.27 -34.30 -26.82
CA ARG A 32 -30.43 -35.50 -27.14
C ARG A 32 -29.27 -35.22 -28.14
N PRO A 33 -28.20 -36.04 -28.08
CA PRO A 33 -26.96 -35.87 -28.85
C PRO A 33 -27.00 -36.64 -30.18
N ARG A 34 -26.16 -36.24 -31.16
CA ARG A 34 -25.83 -37.07 -32.33
C ARG A 34 -24.33 -37.26 -32.50
N ARG A 35 -23.99 -38.50 -32.85
CA ARG A 35 -22.65 -39.08 -33.05
C ARG A 35 -22.04 -38.73 -34.42
N ARG A 36 -20.70 -38.66 -34.40
CA ARG A 36 -19.67 -39.10 -35.39
C ARG A 36 -19.98 -39.08 -36.89
N SER A 37 -19.09 -38.40 -37.63
CA SER A 37 -18.49 -38.87 -38.88
C SER A 37 -17.03 -38.40 -38.96
N SER A 38 -16.22 -39.16 -39.70
CA SER A 38 -14.76 -39.25 -39.64
C SER A 38 -14.07 -38.73 -40.92
N LEU A 39 -12.95 -37.99 -40.74
CA LEU A 39 -11.69 -37.91 -41.55
C LEU A 39 -11.75 -37.51 -43.06
N PRO A 40 -10.65 -36.99 -43.69
CA PRO A 40 -9.24 -37.14 -43.31
C PRO A 40 -8.32 -35.89 -43.30
N ALA A 41 -7.13 -36.19 -42.77
CA ALA A 41 -5.83 -35.52 -42.71
C ALA A 41 -5.48 -34.33 -43.61
N GLY A 42 -4.78 -33.36 -43.00
CA GLY A 42 -3.91 -32.37 -43.65
C GLY A 42 -3.18 -31.51 -42.61
N THR A 43 -1.91 -31.82 -42.34
CA THR A 43 -0.97 -31.04 -41.52
C THR A 43 -0.54 -29.75 -42.24
N PRO A 44 -0.24 -28.65 -41.52
CA PRO A 44 1.17 -28.36 -41.21
C PRO A 44 1.43 -27.78 -39.81
N SER A 45 2.68 -27.94 -39.39
CA SER A 45 3.27 -27.55 -38.10
C SER A 45 3.30 -26.04 -37.88
N SER A 46 3.03 -25.59 -36.65
CA SER A 46 3.69 -24.39 -36.08
C SER A 46 3.87 -24.55 -34.57
N LYS A 47 5.08 -24.21 -34.12
CA LYS A 47 5.62 -24.47 -32.78
C LYS A 47 4.99 -23.54 -31.74
N SER A 48 4.79 -24.09 -30.55
CA SER A 48 4.14 -23.51 -29.38
C SER A 48 4.84 -22.28 -28.80
N ARG A 49 4.09 -21.17 -28.68
CA ARG A 49 4.32 -20.09 -27.71
C ARG A 49 3.94 -20.59 -26.30
N ALA A 50 4.84 -21.35 -25.66
CA ALA A 50 4.70 -21.74 -24.25
C ALA A 50 6.05 -22.27 -23.73
N SER A 51 7.09 -21.43 -23.63
CA SER A 51 8.37 -21.87 -23.04
C SER A 51 9.32 -20.75 -22.56
N VAL A 52 8.82 -19.54 -22.26
CA VAL A 52 9.70 -18.45 -21.78
C VAL A 52 9.42 -18.04 -20.32
N THR A 53 8.24 -18.35 -19.78
CA THR A 53 7.88 -18.01 -18.39
C THR A 53 8.33 -19.02 -17.33
N ALA A 54 8.75 -20.23 -17.72
CA ALA A 54 9.11 -21.28 -16.77
C ALA A 54 10.60 -21.30 -16.37
N SER A 55 11.51 -20.78 -17.21
CA SER A 55 12.96 -20.90 -16.98
C SER A 55 13.54 -19.86 -16.01
N VAL A 56 12.86 -18.74 -15.76
CA VAL A 56 13.35 -17.70 -14.83
C VAL A 56 13.06 -18.08 -13.36
N LEU A 57 12.00 -18.85 -13.09
CA LEU A 57 11.64 -19.28 -11.73
C LEU A 57 12.56 -20.39 -11.18
N ALA A 58 13.19 -21.19 -12.03
CA ALA A 58 14.01 -22.33 -11.61
C ALA A 58 15.41 -21.92 -11.09
N SER A 59 15.97 -20.80 -11.54
CA SER A 59 17.36 -20.40 -11.22
C SER A 59 17.51 -19.66 -9.88
N ILE A 60 16.41 -19.27 -9.23
CA ILE A 60 16.43 -18.60 -7.91
C ILE A 60 16.25 -19.63 -6.77
N SER A 61 15.71 -20.82 -7.06
CA SER A 61 15.38 -21.81 -6.04
C SER A 61 16.57 -22.64 -5.52
N THR A 62 17.74 -22.57 -6.17
CA THR A 62 18.93 -23.38 -5.83
C THR A 62 19.98 -22.67 -4.97
N ALA A 63 19.75 -21.43 -4.55
CA ALA A 63 20.72 -20.67 -3.73
C ALA A 63 20.39 -20.61 -2.22
N VAL A 64 19.35 -21.31 -1.74
CA VAL A 64 18.91 -21.27 -0.31
C VAL A 64 18.98 -22.65 0.35
N SER A 65 19.91 -23.51 -0.04
CA SER A 65 20.15 -24.80 0.63
C SER A 65 21.64 -25.10 0.76
N ALA A 66 22.35 -24.24 1.50
CA ALA A 66 23.62 -24.60 2.16
C ALA A 66 24.06 -23.46 3.10
N ALA A 67 23.59 -23.46 4.35
CA ALA A 67 24.33 -22.93 5.51
C ALA A 67 23.53 -23.10 6.81
N THR A 68 23.73 -24.23 7.48
CA THR A 68 23.57 -24.33 8.94
C THR A 68 24.91 -24.79 9.51
N PRO A 69 25.48 -24.06 10.48
CA PRO A 69 26.30 -24.70 11.49
C PRO A 69 25.74 -24.47 12.89
N SER A 70 25.74 -25.59 13.62
CA SER A 70 25.52 -25.80 15.04
C SER A 70 26.35 -24.88 15.96
N LEU A 71 25.72 -24.40 17.03
CA LEU A 71 26.37 -23.70 18.15
C LEU A 71 27.12 -24.69 19.07
N THR A 72 28.42 -24.49 19.26
CA THR A 72 29.10 -24.79 20.53
C THR A 72 30.36 -23.95 20.74
N SER A 73 30.49 -23.46 21.98
CA SER A 73 31.69 -22.97 22.69
C SER A 73 32.15 -21.52 22.49
N ALA A 74 32.38 -20.89 23.65
CA ALA A 74 32.82 -19.53 23.86
C ALA A 74 34.27 -19.30 23.39
N GLY A 75 34.51 -18.17 22.75
CA GLY A 75 35.84 -17.70 22.36
C GLY A 75 35.81 -16.19 22.08
N GLN A 76 36.82 -15.49 22.57
CA GLN A 76 36.94 -14.02 22.70
C GLN A 76 36.71 -13.22 21.40
N VAL A 77 36.11 -12.04 21.55
CA VAL A 77 35.91 -11.03 20.49
C VAL A 77 37.22 -10.29 20.21
N PRO A 78 37.79 -10.32 18.99
CA PRO A 78 38.88 -9.41 18.62
C PRO A 78 38.33 -8.03 18.28
N ARG A 79 38.82 -7.01 18.97
CA ARG A 79 38.68 -5.60 18.59
C ARG A 79 39.53 -5.32 17.35
N SER A 80 38.89 -5.25 16.18
CA SER A 80 39.21 -4.33 15.05
C SER A 80 38.55 -4.82 13.76
N ILE A 81 37.63 -4.03 13.22
CA ILE A 81 37.08 -4.20 11.87
C ILE A 81 37.80 -3.19 10.97
N PRO A 82 38.47 -3.61 9.88
CA PRO A 82 39.06 -2.67 8.94
C PRO A 82 37.94 -1.94 8.19
N ARG A 83 38.01 -0.60 8.16
CA ARG A 83 37.12 0.25 7.36
C ARG A 83 37.40 0.03 5.87
N SER A 84 36.73 -0.93 5.24
CA SER A 84 36.60 -0.96 3.79
C SER A 84 35.50 0.05 3.39
N GLY A 85 35.95 1.24 3.00
CA GLY A 85 35.06 2.29 2.50
C GLY A 85 34.44 1.87 1.17
N TRP A 86 33.15 1.56 1.18
CA TRP A 86 32.34 1.58 -0.03
C TRP A 86 32.23 3.04 -0.50
N ARG A 87 32.99 3.39 -1.54
CA ARG A 87 32.82 4.64 -2.28
C ARG A 87 32.06 4.30 -3.55
N PRO A 88 30.88 4.90 -3.83
CA PRO A 88 30.33 4.83 -5.17
C PRO A 88 31.33 5.50 -6.11
N ARG A 89 31.92 4.69 -7.00
CA ARG A 89 32.73 5.21 -8.09
C ARG A 89 31.77 5.82 -9.10
N TRP A 90 31.49 7.10 -8.93
CA TRP A 90 31.13 7.94 -10.05
C TRP A 90 32.36 8.02 -10.95
N GLU A 91 32.45 7.16 -11.95
CA GLU A 91 33.34 7.41 -13.07
C GLU A 91 32.88 8.72 -13.70
N ARG A 92 33.63 9.80 -13.42
CA ARG A 92 33.72 10.91 -14.36
C ARG A 92 34.33 10.33 -15.63
N GLY A 93 33.48 9.78 -16.50
CA GLY A 93 33.85 9.52 -17.87
C GLY A 93 34.32 10.83 -18.45
N THR A 94 35.63 11.00 -18.57
CA THR A 94 36.19 11.99 -19.50
C THR A 94 35.81 11.50 -20.88
N SER A 95 34.62 11.89 -21.35
CA SER A 95 34.30 11.79 -22.77
C SER A 95 35.33 12.65 -23.49
N SER A 96 36.29 11.99 -24.15
CA SER A 96 37.11 12.66 -25.13
C SER A 96 36.16 13.33 -26.11
N ARG A 97 36.29 14.65 -26.25
CA ARG A 97 35.58 15.43 -27.27
C ARG A 97 35.99 14.90 -28.64
N ARG A 98 35.29 13.88 -29.15
CA ARG A 98 35.17 13.66 -30.58
C ARG A 98 34.01 14.50 -31.06
N SER A 99 34.37 15.70 -31.54
CA SER A 99 33.48 16.59 -32.28
C SER A 99 32.84 15.83 -33.44
N SER A 100 31.62 15.34 -33.26
CA SER A 100 30.67 15.20 -34.37
C SER A 100 29.58 16.25 -34.16
N ARG A 101 29.66 17.29 -34.99
CA ARG A 101 28.65 18.35 -35.06
C ARG A 101 27.36 17.75 -35.64
N LYS A 102 26.42 17.41 -34.77
CA LYS A 102 24.98 17.64 -34.99
C LYS A 102 24.41 18.27 -33.74
N THR A 103 24.74 19.55 -33.53
CA THR A 103 24.11 20.37 -32.50
C THR A 103 22.71 20.73 -32.97
N GLY A 104 21.72 19.89 -32.67
CA GLY A 104 20.33 20.32 -32.64
C GLY A 104 20.22 21.46 -31.63
N ARG A 105 19.94 22.66 -32.10
CA ARG A 105 19.88 23.85 -31.25
C ARG A 105 18.52 23.82 -30.54
N CYS A 106 18.53 23.36 -29.30
CA CYS A 106 17.37 23.39 -28.42
C CYS A 106 17.03 24.82 -28.04
N ALA A 107 16.03 25.40 -28.70
CA ALA A 107 15.41 26.61 -28.23
C ALA A 107 14.55 26.23 -27.01
N ARG A 108 14.94 26.74 -25.83
CA ARG A 108 14.06 26.71 -24.65
C ARG A 108 12.75 27.39 -25.08
N PRO A 109 11.57 26.74 -24.97
CA PRO A 109 10.34 27.41 -25.31
C PRO A 109 10.29 28.71 -24.51
N ALA A 110 10.00 29.83 -25.20
CA ALA A 110 9.80 31.11 -24.55
C ALA A 110 8.83 30.86 -23.40
N SER A 111 9.24 31.24 -22.18
CA SER A 111 8.52 30.92 -20.94
C SER A 111 7.03 31.06 -21.17
N SER A 112 6.32 29.93 -21.31
CA SER A 112 4.86 29.97 -21.36
C SER A 112 4.48 30.66 -20.07
N THR A 113 3.72 31.75 -20.17
CA THR A 113 3.14 32.45 -19.03
C THR A 113 2.65 31.39 -18.05
N ARG A 114 3.34 31.27 -16.92
CA ARG A 114 2.95 30.37 -15.83
C ARG A 114 1.47 30.64 -15.61
N PRO A 115 0.58 29.64 -15.71
CA PRO A 115 -0.82 29.86 -15.41
C PRO A 115 -0.88 30.57 -14.05
N THR A 116 -1.55 31.71 -13.99
CA THR A 116 -1.79 32.51 -12.77
C THR A 116 -2.75 31.81 -11.80
N VAL A 117 -2.85 30.49 -11.90
CA VAL A 117 -3.52 29.66 -10.91
C VAL A 117 -2.56 29.59 -9.74
N ALA A 118 -2.99 30.06 -8.57
CA ALA A 118 -2.23 29.87 -7.34
C ALA A 118 -1.82 28.40 -7.24
N ALA A 119 -0.53 28.11 -7.36
CA ALA A 119 -0.04 26.74 -7.33
C ALA A 119 -0.25 26.21 -5.91
N THR A 120 -0.96 25.09 -5.78
CA THR A 120 -0.98 24.34 -4.53
C THR A 120 0.41 23.76 -4.29
N VAL A 121 1.06 24.17 -3.21
CA VAL A 121 2.38 23.67 -2.81
C VAL A 121 2.22 22.93 -1.48
N GLY A 122 2.62 21.66 -1.47
CA GLY A 122 2.66 20.83 -0.27
C GLY A 122 4.03 20.18 -0.12
N PHE A 123 4.51 20.07 1.12
CA PHE A 123 5.75 19.36 1.43
C PHE A 123 5.44 17.90 1.75
N ARG A 124 6.24 16.98 1.20
CA ARG A 124 6.15 15.56 1.52
C ARG A 124 7.53 14.94 1.66
N ILE A 125 7.71 14.09 2.65
CA ILE A 125 8.91 13.25 2.79
C ILE A 125 8.76 11.98 1.95
N PRO A 126 9.86 11.35 1.49
CA PRO A 126 9.79 10.07 0.79
C PRO A 126 9.18 8.95 1.65
N THR A 127 8.41 8.07 1.03
CA THR A 127 7.91 6.85 1.71
C THR A 127 8.96 5.74 1.65
N PRO A 128 9.17 4.95 2.71
CA PRO A 128 10.10 3.84 2.68
C PRO A 128 9.64 2.70 1.77
N THR A 129 10.60 1.94 1.25
CA THR A 129 10.37 0.84 0.29
C THR A 129 10.42 -0.55 0.91
N PHE A 130 10.66 -0.67 2.22
CA PHE A 130 10.74 -1.94 2.92
C PHE A 130 9.36 -2.62 3.04
N GLY A 131 9.30 -3.91 2.72
CA GLY A 131 8.11 -4.75 2.84
C GLY A 131 7.04 -4.50 1.77
N LEU A 132 7.29 -3.67 0.77
CA LEU A 132 6.25 -3.27 -0.18
C LEU A 132 5.76 -4.42 -1.08
N GLY A 133 6.58 -5.44 -1.34
CA GLY A 133 6.12 -6.63 -2.07
C GLY A 133 5.05 -7.41 -1.32
N LEU A 134 5.12 -7.47 0.02
CA LEU A 134 4.05 -8.05 0.83
C LEU A 134 2.77 -7.22 0.73
N ILE A 135 2.89 -5.89 0.75
CA ILE A 135 1.72 -4.98 0.59
C ILE A 135 1.06 -5.17 -0.78
N GLU A 136 1.85 -5.26 -1.85
CA GLU A 136 1.33 -5.49 -3.20
C GLU A 136 0.59 -6.82 -3.33
N ALA A 137 1.07 -7.85 -2.62
CA ALA A 137 0.50 -9.20 -2.65
C ALA A 137 -0.77 -9.37 -1.77
N ILE A 138 -1.21 -8.34 -1.04
CA ILE A 138 -2.47 -8.36 -0.30
C ILE A 138 -3.63 -8.22 -1.32
N PRO A 139 -4.58 -9.17 -1.40
CA PRO A 139 -5.69 -9.05 -2.34
C PRO A 139 -6.67 -7.95 -1.91
N ASP A 140 -7.29 -7.27 -2.88
CA ASP A 140 -8.32 -6.23 -2.64
C ASP A 140 -9.43 -6.73 -1.70
N ALA A 141 -9.83 -8.01 -1.87
CA ALA A 141 -10.84 -8.64 -1.02
C ALA A 141 -10.43 -8.70 0.46
N ALA A 142 -9.15 -8.88 0.79
CA ALA A 142 -8.70 -8.88 2.19
C ALA A 142 -8.79 -7.49 2.82
N ILE A 143 -8.46 -6.44 2.05
CA ILE A 143 -8.60 -5.04 2.47
C ILE A 143 -10.07 -4.72 2.74
N LEU A 144 -10.95 -5.05 1.79
CA LEU A 144 -12.39 -4.79 1.90
C LEU A 144 -13.07 -5.64 2.99
N ALA A 145 -12.62 -6.87 3.22
CA ALA A 145 -13.11 -7.71 4.31
C ALA A 145 -12.72 -7.14 5.69
N ASN A 146 -11.46 -6.74 5.86
CA ASN A 146 -10.98 -6.09 7.09
C ASN A 146 -11.74 -4.79 7.39
N HIS A 147 -11.94 -4.00 6.34
CA HIS A 147 -12.75 -2.80 6.36
C HIS A 147 -14.18 -3.10 6.85
N THR A 148 -14.88 -4.00 6.19
CA THR A 148 -16.26 -4.37 6.54
C THR A 148 -16.35 -4.90 7.98
N ALA A 149 -15.41 -5.74 8.40
CA ALA A 149 -15.41 -6.36 9.73
C ALA A 149 -15.31 -5.36 10.89
N SER A 150 -14.69 -4.20 10.67
CA SER A 150 -14.49 -3.17 11.71
C SER A 150 -15.44 -1.96 11.60
N ALA A 151 -16.32 -1.94 10.59
CA ALA A 151 -17.13 -0.77 10.24
C ALA A 151 -18.00 -0.25 11.40
N ALA A 152 -18.67 -1.15 12.14
CA ALA A 152 -19.52 -0.76 13.25
C ALA A 152 -18.72 -0.07 14.37
N VAL A 153 -17.55 -0.62 14.74
CA VAL A 153 -16.70 -0.05 15.80
C VAL A 153 -16.11 1.28 15.35
N ARG A 154 -15.65 1.37 14.09
CA ARG A 154 -15.15 2.61 13.48
C ARG A 154 -16.18 3.74 13.51
N ALA A 155 -17.44 3.43 13.20
CA ALA A 155 -18.53 4.40 13.25
C ALA A 155 -18.74 4.98 14.66
N THR A 156 -18.56 4.19 15.73
CA THR A 156 -18.66 4.70 17.12
C THR A 156 -17.61 5.76 17.48
N LEU A 157 -16.53 5.85 16.70
CA LEU A 157 -15.45 6.81 16.90
C LEU A 157 -15.41 7.91 15.83
N GLY A 158 -16.39 7.93 14.92
CA GLY A 158 -16.44 8.91 13.83
C GLY A 158 -15.48 8.62 12.68
N ILE A 159 -14.95 7.39 12.58
CA ILE A 159 -14.14 6.93 11.44
C ILE A 159 -15.12 6.42 10.38
N VAL A 160 -15.57 7.29 9.47
CA VAL A 160 -16.77 7.07 8.64
C VAL A 160 -16.54 7.17 7.13
N GLY A 161 -15.30 7.37 6.69
CA GLY A 161 -14.93 7.49 5.28
C GLY A 161 -15.64 8.67 4.64
N ARG A 162 -15.89 8.59 3.33
CA ARG A 162 -16.64 9.64 2.64
C ARG A 162 -18.14 9.33 2.67
N PRO A 163 -18.97 10.12 3.36
CA PRO A 163 -20.40 9.89 3.42
C PRO A 163 -21.15 10.11 2.09
N GLN A 164 -20.51 10.71 1.08
CA GLN A 164 -21.11 10.85 -0.27
C GLN A 164 -20.93 9.58 -1.11
N ARG A 165 -19.95 8.72 -0.75
CA ARG A 165 -19.86 7.37 -1.32
C ARG A 165 -20.70 6.49 -0.42
N LEU A 166 -21.58 5.68 -1.00
CA LEU A 166 -22.44 4.73 -0.28
C LEU A 166 -21.64 3.58 0.37
N LEU A 167 -20.37 3.82 0.72
CA LEU A 167 -19.46 2.89 1.38
C LEU A 167 -19.30 3.35 2.84
N PRO A 168 -19.63 2.50 3.83
CA PRO A 168 -19.53 2.86 5.23
C PRO A 168 -18.06 2.79 5.69
N THR A 169 -17.53 3.88 6.26
CA THR A 169 -16.20 3.96 6.92
C THR A 169 -15.01 3.92 5.93
N GLY A 170 -13.82 4.51 6.19
CA GLY A 170 -12.67 4.75 5.25
C GLY A 170 -12.64 4.15 3.82
N ASP A 171 -12.32 4.94 2.79
CA ASP A 171 -12.41 4.48 1.38
C ASP A 171 -11.06 4.13 0.76
N PRO A 172 -10.95 3.05 -0.05
CA PRO A 172 -9.74 2.82 -0.83
C PRO A 172 -9.62 3.86 -1.94
N ASN A 173 -8.39 4.25 -2.25
CA ASN A 173 -8.12 4.84 -3.55
C ASN A 173 -8.17 3.73 -4.62
N ARG A 174 -8.57 4.09 -5.84
CA ARG A 174 -8.74 3.14 -6.95
C ARG A 174 -8.22 3.74 -8.24
N THR A 175 -7.70 2.88 -9.11
CA THR A 175 -7.41 3.32 -10.48
C THR A 175 -8.70 3.56 -11.26
N GLY A 176 -8.73 4.65 -12.02
CA GLY A 176 -9.86 4.97 -12.90
C GLY A 176 -10.04 3.99 -14.07
N ASN A 177 -9.03 3.17 -14.38
CA ASN A 177 -9.05 2.30 -15.55
C ASN A 177 -9.81 0.99 -15.30
N ASP A 178 -9.50 0.31 -14.19
CA ASP A 178 -10.03 -1.03 -13.89
C ASP A 178 -10.65 -1.13 -12.47
N GLY A 179 -10.66 -0.04 -11.70
CA GLY A 179 -11.24 0.01 -10.37
C GLY A 179 -10.46 -0.73 -9.28
N THR A 180 -9.28 -1.32 -9.59
CA THR A 180 -8.44 -1.99 -8.58
C THR A 180 -7.97 -1.01 -7.50
N ILE A 181 -7.85 -1.51 -6.27
CA ILE A 181 -7.36 -0.72 -5.14
C ILE A 181 -5.90 -0.34 -5.36
N THR A 182 -5.61 0.95 -5.24
CA THR A 182 -4.25 1.50 -5.28
C THR A 182 -3.68 1.60 -3.86
N ARG A 183 -2.36 1.48 -3.72
CA ARG A 183 -1.70 1.16 -2.43
C ARG A 183 -0.43 1.96 -2.13
N PHE A 184 0.23 2.51 -3.15
CA PHE A 184 1.56 3.12 -2.99
C PHE A 184 1.54 4.64 -3.10
N GLY A 185 2.44 5.28 -2.34
CA GLY A 185 2.46 6.72 -2.10
C GLY A 185 1.61 7.17 -0.90
N TRP A 186 1.67 8.47 -0.58
CA TRP A 186 0.97 9.07 0.56
C TRP A 186 -0.55 9.05 0.43
N LYS A 187 -1.06 9.19 -0.79
CA LYS A 187 -2.49 9.15 -1.10
C LYS A 187 -2.89 7.88 -1.84
N ALA A 188 -2.05 6.84 -1.76
CA ALA A 188 -2.25 5.56 -2.44
C ALA A 188 -2.50 5.73 -3.95
N GLN A 189 -1.75 6.57 -4.66
CA GLN A 189 -2.04 6.87 -6.06
C GLN A 189 -1.63 5.75 -7.04
N ASN A 190 -0.71 4.87 -6.65
CA ASN A 190 -0.20 3.80 -7.52
C ASN A 190 -0.69 2.41 -7.11
N LYS A 191 -1.04 1.57 -8.10
CA LYS A 191 -1.56 0.22 -7.87
C LYS A 191 -0.48 -0.85 -7.69
N SER A 192 0.67 -0.68 -8.32
CA SER A 192 1.76 -1.65 -8.32
C SER A 192 3.11 -0.97 -8.09
N LEU A 193 4.10 -1.75 -7.64
CA LEU A 193 5.47 -1.29 -7.48
C LEU A 193 6.12 -0.94 -8.80
N LEU A 194 5.71 -1.61 -9.88
CA LEU A 194 6.16 -1.29 -11.23
C LEU A 194 5.68 0.11 -11.65
N MET A 195 4.39 0.41 -11.43
CA MET A 195 3.85 1.74 -11.69
C MET A 195 4.50 2.79 -10.80
N PHE A 196 4.69 2.47 -9.51
CA PHE A 196 5.34 3.36 -8.55
C PHE A 196 6.80 3.68 -8.95
N ALA A 197 7.57 2.67 -9.38
CA ALA A 197 8.93 2.85 -9.89
C ALA A 197 8.96 3.71 -11.16
N GLY A 198 8.11 3.40 -12.14
CA GLY A 198 8.05 4.12 -13.40
C GLY A 198 7.62 5.58 -13.22
N GLU A 199 6.65 5.84 -12.35
CA GLU A 199 6.23 7.20 -12.01
C GLU A 199 7.39 7.92 -11.31
N ALA A 200 8.04 7.32 -10.31
CA ALA A 200 9.15 7.95 -9.61
C ALA A 200 10.31 8.31 -10.55
N TYR A 201 10.68 7.43 -11.49
CA TYR A 201 11.71 7.71 -12.50
C TYR A 201 11.32 8.93 -13.34
N ASN A 202 10.09 8.96 -13.84
CA ASN A 202 9.64 10.03 -14.73
C ASN A 202 9.43 11.37 -14.00
N VAL A 203 8.77 11.32 -12.85
CA VAL A 203 8.28 12.49 -12.12
C VAL A 203 9.36 13.11 -11.24
N GLU A 204 10.16 12.28 -10.57
CA GLU A 204 11.14 12.75 -9.59
C GLU A 204 12.55 12.89 -10.19
N GLN A 205 12.90 12.05 -11.17
CA GLN A 205 14.23 12.04 -11.78
C GLN A 205 14.26 12.54 -13.23
N GLY A 206 13.11 12.69 -13.89
CA GLY A 206 13.01 13.08 -15.30
C GLY A 206 13.36 11.97 -16.30
N ILE A 207 13.44 10.71 -15.86
CA ILE A 207 13.79 9.56 -16.71
C ILE A 207 12.50 8.94 -17.27
N SER A 208 12.29 9.10 -18.59
CA SER A 208 11.19 8.42 -19.29
C SER A 208 11.43 6.91 -19.39
N ASN A 209 10.34 6.16 -19.38
CA ASN A 209 10.34 4.70 -19.44
C ASN A 209 9.15 4.17 -20.25
N GLU A 210 9.08 2.86 -20.48
CA GLU A 210 8.03 2.25 -21.31
C GLU A 210 6.60 2.45 -20.77
N LEU A 211 6.43 2.72 -19.46
CA LEU A 211 5.13 3.07 -18.87
C LEU A 211 4.83 4.58 -18.95
N PHE A 212 5.88 5.40 -18.90
CA PHE A 212 5.81 6.87 -18.94
C PHE A 212 6.80 7.40 -19.98
N PRO A 213 6.45 7.33 -21.28
CA PRO A 213 7.40 7.56 -22.37
C PRO A 213 7.70 9.04 -22.64
N GLN A 214 6.96 9.96 -22.00
CA GLN A 214 7.10 11.39 -22.19
C GLN A 214 7.94 11.97 -21.04
N GLU A 215 9.04 12.64 -21.35
CA GLU A 215 9.80 13.42 -20.37
C GLU A 215 8.99 14.63 -19.89
N ARG A 216 9.14 15.02 -18.62
CA ARG A 216 8.31 16.08 -18.03
C ARG A 216 8.59 17.48 -18.56
N GLU A 217 9.79 17.77 -19.07
CA GLU A 217 10.19 19.17 -19.34
C GLU A 217 11.12 19.40 -20.55
N GLU A 218 11.12 18.52 -21.56
CA GLU A 218 12.04 18.68 -22.69
C GLU A 218 11.30 18.95 -24.01
N ALA A 219 11.41 20.19 -24.51
CA ALA A 219 11.13 20.53 -25.91
C ALA A 219 12.21 19.95 -26.88
N CYS A 220 13.01 19.02 -26.38
CA CYS A 220 14.34 18.65 -26.82
C CYS A 220 14.57 17.14 -26.79
N GLN A 221 13.49 16.36 -26.90
CA GLN A 221 13.57 14.93 -26.96
C GLN A 221 14.13 14.49 -28.33
N PHE A 222 15.42 14.18 -28.38
CA PHE A 222 16.11 13.76 -29.60
C PHE A 222 16.04 12.26 -29.85
N LYS A 223 15.73 11.47 -28.81
CA LYS A 223 15.55 10.03 -28.92
C LYS A 223 14.07 9.74 -29.19
N THR A 224 13.81 8.81 -30.13
CA THR A 224 12.46 8.35 -30.46
C THR A 224 11.94 7.28 -29.51
N VAL A 225 12.74 6.91 -28.51
CA VAL A 225 12.44 5.87 -27.52
C VAL A 225 12.66 6.46 -26.12
N PRO A 226 12.00 5.91 -25.09
CA PRO A 226 12.23 6.31 -23.71
C PRO A 226 13.71 6.16 -23.28
N ASN A 227 14.09 6.81 -22.19
CA ASN A 227 15.45 6.70 -21.65
C ASN A 227 15.73 5.30 -21.09
N ASP A 228 14.73 4.68 -20.44
CA ASP A 228 14.77 3.31 -19.92
C ASP A 228 13.82 2.40 -20.74
N THR A 229 14.38 1.34 -21.31
CA THR A 229 13.69 0.41 -22.21
C THR A 229 14.17 -1.01 -21.96
N THR A 230 13.32 -1.99 -22.27
CA THR A 230 13.72 -3.39 -22.29
C THR A 230 14.77 -3.63 -23.40
N ASP A 231 15.87 -4.30 -23.06
CA ASP A 231 16.89 -4.70 -24.03
C ASP A 231 16.55 -6.08 -24.61
N VAL A 232 15.93 -6.08 -25.79
CA VAL A 232 15.49 -7.30 -26.48
C VAL A 232 16.64 -8.11 -27.09
N ASP A 233 17.84 -7.51 -27.21
CA ASP A 233 19.03 -8.15 -27.76
C ASP A 233 20.00 -8.62 -26.66
N ALA A 234 19.61 -8.44 -25.39
CA ALA A 234 20.43 -8.80 -24.24
C ALA A 234 20.76 -10.30 -24.19
N ALA A 235 22.00 -10.61 -23.79
CA ALA A 235 22.51 -11.97 -23.70
C ALA A 235 21.86 -12.79 -22.57
N THR A 236 21.34 -12.12 -21.53
CA THR A 236 20.68 -12.77 -20.39
C THR A 236 19.34 -12.11 -20.10
N GLY A 237 18.42 -12.86 -19.49
CA GLY A 237 17.13 -12.31 -19.07
C GLY A 237 17.25 -11.20 -18.03
N ALA A 238 18.31 -11.19 -17.21
CA ALA A 238 18.53 -10.14 -16.22
C ALA A 238 18.98 -8.82 -16.88
N ASP A 239 19.78 -8.92 -17.94
CA ASP A 239 20.23 -7.78 -18.72
C ASP A 239 19.10 -7.20 -19.59
N ALA A 240 18.17 -8.07 -20.03
CA ALA A 240 17.02 -7.67 -20.84
C ALA A 240 16.02 -6.76 -20.10
N ILE A 241 15.87 -6.94 -18.79
CA ILE A 241 14.87 -6.24 -17.96
C ILE A 241 15.25 -4.76 -17.80
N SER A 242 14.28 -3.86 -17.90
CA SER A 242 14.50 -2.41 -17.77
C SER A 242 14.93 -2.02 -16.35
N ASP A 243 15.53 -0.83 -16.17
CA ASP A 243 15.95 -0.35 -14.85
C ASP A 243 14.75 -0.11 -13.92
N VAL A 244 13.63 0.39 -14.43
CA VAL A 244 12.37 0.52 -13.70
C VAL A 244 11.86 -0.84 -13.20
N GLU A 245 11.94 -1.88 -14.03
CA GLU A 245 11.54 -3.23 -13.61
C GLU A 245 12.51 -3.82 -12.58
N LYS A 246 13.82 -3.66 -12.76
CA LYS A 246 14.85 -4.04 -11.76
C LYS A 246 14.59 -3.35 -10.43
N PHE A 247 14.27 -2.05 -10.44
CA PHE A 247 13.95 -1.31 -9.23
C PHE A 247 12.65 -1.80 -8.58
N ALA A 248 11.62 -2.10 -9.37
CA ALA A 248 10.38 -2.70 -8.88
C ALA A 248 10.63 -4.07 -8.23
N PHE A 249 11.51 -4.91 -8.81
CA PHE A 249 11.92 -6.17 -8.20
C PHE A 249 12.67 -5.96 -6.89
N PHE A 250 13.61 -5.01 -6.85
CA PHE A 250 14.33 -4.66 -5.63
C PHE A 250 13.35 -4.29 -4.50
N MET A 251 12.39 -3.38 -4.75
CA MET A 251 11.38 -3.01 -3.77
C MET A 251 10.47 -4.18 -3.36
N ARG A 252 10.13 -5.06 -4.32
CA ARG A 252 9.25 -6.21 -4.08
C ARG A 252 9.88 -7.26 -3.17
N PHE A 253 11.20 -7.41 -3.22
CA PHE A 253 11.94 -8.40 -2.43
C PHE A 253 12.68 -7.81 -1.23
N LEU A 254 12.55 -6.50 -0.99
CA LEU A 254 13.08 -5.86 0.21
C LEU A 254 12.18 -6.16 1.41
N ALA A 255 12.70 -6.91 2.38
CA ALA A 255 11.96 -7.31 3.58
C ALA A 255 11.51 -6.10 4.44
N PRO A 256 10.39 -6.19 5.18
CA PRO A 256 10.05 -5.18 6.18
C PRO A 256 11.06 -5.18 7.34
N PRO A 257 11.23 -4.08 8.07
CA PRO A 257 12.08 -4.05 9.26
C PRO A 257 11.54 -4.98 10.35
N GLU A 258 12.44 -5.62 11.09
CA GLU A 258 12.07 -6.48 12.21
C GLU A 258 11.80 -5.64 13.46
N PRO A 259 10.65 -5.81 14.13
CA PRO A 259 10.36 -5.09 15.36
C PRO A 259 11.22 -5.60 16.51
N SER A 260 11.62 -4.71 17.40
CA SER A 260 12.24 -5.08 18.67
C SER A 260 11.21 -5.64 19.65
N THR A 261 11.58 -6.71 20.36
CA THR A 261 10.78 -7.34 21.42
C THR A 261 11.21 -6.93 22.82
N THR A 262 12.32 -6.21 22.94
CA THR A 262 12.94 -5.88 24.23
C THR A 262 13.24 -4.40 24.40
N MET A 263 13.28 -3.62 23.33
CA MET A 263 13.62 -2.19 23.37
C MET A 263 12.63 -1.33 22.58
N PRO A 264 12.33 -0.10 23.03
CA PRO A 264 12.66 0.46 24.35
C PRO A 264 11.72 -0.07 25.45
N GLY A 265 12.14 0.05 26.72
CA GLY A 265 11.26 -0.18 27.87
C GLY A 265 11.02 -1.62 28.29
N GLY A 266 11.57 -2.62 27.59
CA GLY A 266 11.41 -4.02 27.93
C GLY A 266 10.16 -4.68 27.33
N SER A 267 10.18 -6.02 27.27
CA SER A 267 9.10 -6.82 26.68
C SER A 267 7.73 -6.59 27.32
N ALA A 268 7.69 -6.36 28.64
CA ALA A 268 6.45 -6.09 29.36
C ALA A 268 5.81 -4.77 28.94
N SER A 269 6.60 -3.70 28.79
CA SER A 269 6.12 -2.38 28.34
C SER A 269 5.60 -2.45 26.91
N ILE A 270 6.36 -3.09 26.01
CA ILE A 270 5.98 -3.30 24.61
C ILE A 270 4.67 -4.10 24.50
N THR A 271 4.51 -5.15 25.31
CA THR A 271 3.30 -5.99 25.30
C THR A 271 2.06 -5.20 25.74
N ARG A 272 2.15 -4.48 26.86
CA ARG A 272 1.05 -3.61 27.32
C ARG A 272 0.74 -2.50 26.31
N GLY A 273 1.77 -1.91 25.71
CA GLY A 273 1.62 -0.90 24.65
C GLY A 273 0.88 -1.42 23.42
N LYS A 274 1.15 -2.66 23.00
CA LYS A 274 0.45 -3.32 21.91
C LYS A 274 -1.03 -3.58 22.23
N GLU A 275 -1.36 -3.95 23.47
CA GLU A 275 -2.74 -4.10 23.93
C GLU A 275 -3.47 -2.75 23.98
N LEU A 276 -2.79 -1.72 24.49
CA LEU A 276 -3.29 -0.35 24.51
C LEU A 276 -3.55 0.19 23.11
N PHE A 277 -2.69 -0.11 22.14
CA PHE A 277 -2.87 0.28 20.75
C PHE A 277 -4.21 -0.20 20.15
N VAL A 278 -4.64 -1.41 20.52
CA VAL A 278 -5.94 -1.95 20.10
C VAL A 278 -7.08 -1.30 20.89
N THR A 279 -6.97 -1.24 22.22
CA THR A 279 -8.07 -0.76 23.09
C THR A 279 -8.35 0.74 22.94
N VAL A 280 -7.32 1.55 22.72
CA VAL A 280 -7.44 2.98 22.39
C VAL A 280 -8.15 3.17 21.04
N GLY A 281 -7.99 2.22 20.12
CA GLY A 281 -8.60 2.24 18.80
C GLY A 281 -7.65 2.62 17.67
N CYS A 282 -6.34 2.74 17.91
CA CYS A 282 -5.35 3.01 16.86
C CYS A 282 -5.39 1.95 15.76
N ALA A 283 -5.61 0.69 16.16
CA ALA A 283 -5.74 -0.46 15.28
C ALA A 283 -6.92 -0.39 14.29
N LEU A 284 -7.86 0.55 14.46
CA LEU A 284 -9.01 0.70 13.57
C LEU A 284 -8.64 1.29 12.20
N CYS A 285 -7.57 2.08 12.12
CA CYS A 285 -6.96 2.50 10.85
C CYS A 285 -5.63 1.75 10.65
N HIS A 286 -4.81 1.70 11.70
CA HIS A 286 -3.53 1.00 11.68
C HIS A 286 -3.69 -0.51 11.96
N THR A 287 -4.42 -1.19 11.08
CA THR A 287 -4.72 -2.63 11.21
C THR A 287 -3.44 -3.46 11.37
N PRO A 288 -3.25 -4.20 12.47
CA PRO A 288 -1.98 -4.87 12.78
C PRO A 288 -1.50 -5.82 11.68
N VAL A 289 -2.40 -6.64 11.16
CA VAL A 289 -2.05 -7.70 10.21
C VAL A 289 -3.07 -7.83 9.08
N LEU A 290 -2.56 -7.94 7.86
CA LEU A 290 -3.29 -8.44 6.70
C LEU A 290 -2.59 -9.70 6.17
N ARG A 291 -3.15 -10.36 5.16
CA ARG A 291 -2.57 -11.57 4.58
C ARG A 291 -2.40 -11.43 3.08
N THR A 292 -1.29 -11.93 2.56
CA THR A 292 -1.09 -12.03 1.10
C THR A 292 -1.92 -13.18 0.52
N ALA A 293 -2.16 -13.11 -0.78
CA ALA A 293 -2.81 -14.17 -1.54
C ALA A 293 -1.85 -15.35 -1.81
N ASN A 294 -2.38 -16.38 -2.48
CA ASN A 294 -1.55 -17.43 -3.05
C ASN A 294 -0.60 -16.83 -4.11
N SER A 295 0.66 -17.25 -4.09
CA SER A 295 1.69 -16.76 -5.02
C SER A 295 2.67 -17.87 -5.38
N PRO A 296 3.17 -17.94 -6.62
CA PRO A 296 4.27 -18.84 -6.98
C PRO A 296 5.59 -18.46 -6.29
N VAL A 297 5.69 -17.23 -5.78
CA VAL A 297 6.86 -16.73 -5.06
C VAL A 297 6.69 -17.04 -3.57
N ALA A 298 7.49 -17.96 -3.03
CA ALA A 298 7.37 -18.42 -1.65
C ALA A 298 7.38 -17.27 -0.62
N ALA A 299 8.25 -16.28 -0.81
CA ALA A 299 8.36 -15.09 0.05
C ALA A 299 7.10 -14.20 0.06
N LEU A 300 6.17 -14.38 -0.89
CA LEU A 300 4.93 -13.62 -1.01
C LEU A 300 3.68 -14.50 -0.86
N ASN A 301 3.84 -15.82 -0.72
CA ASN A 301 2.75 -16.77 -0.71
C ASN A 301 2.14 -16.92 0.68
N ASN A 302 0.87 -16.55 0.85
CA ASN A 302 0.11 -16.73 2.09
C ASN A 302 0.83 -16.22 3.36
N GLN A 303 1.55 -15.11 3.24
CA GLN A 303 2.34 -14.51 4.31
C GLN A 303 1.46 -13.62 5.21
N PRO A 304 1.68 -13.64 6.54
CA PRO A 304 1.19 -12.59 7.41
C PRO A 304 1.94 -11.28 7.14
N VAL A 305 1.21 -10.18 7.04
CA VAL A 305 1.76 -8.85 6.74
C VAL A 305 1.51 -7.97 7.95
N ASN A 306 2.49 -7.88 8.87
CA ASN A 306 2.39 -7.12 10.12
C ASN A 306 2.61 -5.61 9.92
N LEU A 307 1.84 -5.00 9.02
CA LEU A 307 2.07 -3.65 8.53
C LEU A 307 1.51 -2.52 9.39
N TYR A 308 0.56 -2.81 10.29
CA TYR A 308 -0.14 -1.78 11.06
C TYR A 308 -0.74 -0.67 10.17
N SER A 309 -1.50 -1.09 9.16
CA SER A 309 -2.17 -0.25 8.18
C SER A 309 -3.28 -1.03 7.48
N ASP A 310 -4.43 -0.41 7.30
CA ASP A 310 -5.52 -0.94 6.47
C ASP A 310 -5.39 -0.59 4.98
N LEU A 311 -4.39 0.23 4.62
CA LEU A 311 -4.14 0.74 3.26
C LEU A 311 -5.26 1.61 2.68
N LEU A 312 -6.18 2.09 3.52
CA LEU A 312 -7.31 2.92 3.10
C LEU A 312 -7.00 4.41 3.28
N LEU A 313 -7.81 5.25 2.63
CA LEU A 313 -7.79 6.69 2.83
C LEU A 313 -8.61 7.07 4.08
N HIS A 314 -8.02 7.96 4.87
CA HIS A 314 -8.65 8.54 6.04
C HIS A 314 -8.58 10.06 5.98
N ASN A 315 -9.65 10.71 6.44
CA ASN A 315 -9.69 12.17 6.57
C ASN A 315 -8.89 12.58 7.82
N MET A 316 -7.79 13.28 7.59
CA MET A 316 -6.85 13.75 8.62
C MET A 316 -7.18 15.18 9.09
N GLY A 317 -8.20 15.81 8.50
CA GLY A 317 -8.69 17.15 8.78
C GLY A 317 -7.73 18.29 8.38
N PRO A 318 -8.13 19.55 8.61
CA PRO A 318 -7.38 20.73 8.17
C PRO A 318 -5.93 20.78 8.64
N GLY A 319 -5.64 20.25 9.83
CA GLY A 319 -4.30 20.31 10.43
C GLY A 319 -3.24 19.56 9.64
N LEU A 320 -3.64 18.57 8.84
CA LEU A 320 -2.76 17.75 8.01
C LEU A 320 -3.12 17.84 6.53
N ALA A 321 -3.99 18.76 6.12
CA ALA A 321 -4.32 18.93 4.71
C ALA A 321 -3.14 19.50 3.92
N ASP A 322 -2.88 18.93 2.74
CA ASP A 322 -1.86 19.42 1.80
C ASP A 322 -2.47 20.01 0.52
N ASP A 323 -3.82 20.07 0.46
CA ASP A 323 -4.59 20.61 -0.67
C ASP A 323 -4.38 19.89 -2.02
N ILE A 324 -3.62 18.80 -2.04
CA ILE A 324 -3.29 18.05 -3.25
C ILE A 324 -4.28 16.90 -3.43
N VAL A 325 -5.01 16.91 -4.54
CA VAL A 325 -5.91 15.82 -4.93
C VAL A 325 -5.14 14.80 -5.77
N GLN A 326 -5.26 13.51 -5.46
CA GLN A 326 -4.61 12.44 -6.23
C GLN A 326 -5.50 11.20 -6.38
N GLY A 327 -5.90 10.94 -7.62
CA GLY A 327 -6.89 9.91 -7.92
C GLY A 327 -8.20 10.27 -7.22
N LEU A 328 -8.68 9.38 -6.36
CA LEU A 328 -9.85 9.68 -5.55
C LEU A 328 -9.52 10.57 -4.35
N ALA A 329 -8.31 10.54 -3.78
CA ALA A 329 -7.97 11.19 -2.51
C ALA A 329 -8.07 12.73 -2.55
N GLU A 330 -8.83 13.31 -1.60
CA GLU A 330 -8.94 14.75 -1.40
C GLU A 330 -7.71 15.33 -0.68
N GLY A 331 -7.62 16.66 -0.60
CA GLY A 331 -6.47 17.35 -0.01
C GLY A 331 -6.19 17.05 1.47
N ASP A 332 -7.21 16.68 2.25
CA ASP A 332 -7.09 16.31 3.67
C ASP A 332 -7.08 14.79 3.92
N GLU A 333 -7.03 13.99 2.85
CA GLU A 333 -7.04 12.54 2.96
C GLU A 333 -5.68 11.92 2.68
N PHE A 334 -5.31 10.94 3.52
CA PHE A 334 -4.07 10.21 3.38
C PHE A 334 -4.31 8.72 3.58
N ARG A 335 -3.50 7.92 2.88
CA ARG A 335 -3.44 6.50 3.13
C ARG A 335 -2.86 6.27 4.52
N THR A 336 -3.44 5.35 5.29
CA THR A 336 -2.81 4.88 6.53
C THR A 336 -1.40 4.37 6.23
N ALA A 337 -0.37 5.03 6.76
CA ALA A 337 1.01 4.61 6.56
C ALA A 337 1.30 3.31 7.34
N PRO A 338 2.09 2.35 6.78
CA PRO A 338 2.54 1.19 7.54
C PRO A 338 3.44 1.64 8.68
N LEU A 339 3.22 1.11 9.89
CA LEU A 339 4.00 1.46 11.08
C LEU A 339 5.17 0.52 11.35
N TRP A 340 5.38 -0.54 10.55
CA TRP A 340 6.64 -1.29 10.64
C TRP A 340 7.84 -0.35 10.41
N GLY A 341 8.91 -0.51 11.18
CA GLY A 341 10.07 0.37 11.17
C GLY A 341 9.82 1.80 11.64
N LEU A 342 8.68 2.11 12.29
CA LEU A 342 8.36 3.45 12.78
C LEU A 342 9.43 3.96 13.75
N GLY A 343 9.94 3.10 14.63
CA GLY A 343 10.96 3.44 15.63
C GLY A 343 12.31 3.87 15.05
N GLN A 344 12.56 3.57 13.76
CA GLN A 344 13.77 3.99 13.05
C GLN A 344 13.57 5.26 12.22
N ARG A 345 12.34 5.79 12.14
CA ARG A 345 12.08 7.02 11.39
C ARG A 345 12.46 8.24 12.20
N ILE A 346 13.11 9.20 11.52
CA ILE A 346 13.50 10.48 12.09
C ILE A 346 12.35 11.48 11.98
N PHE A 347 11.76 11.62 10.78
CA PHE A 347 10.67 12.54 10.50
C PHE A 347 9.33 11.80 10.42
N LEU A 348 8.31 12.39 11.02
CA LEU A 348 6.97 11.84 11.14
C LEU A 348 5.94 12.70 10.40
N LEU A 349 4.78 12.10 10.11
CA LEU A 349 3.72 12.63 9.25
C LEU A 349 4.17 12.73 7.77
N HIS A 350 3.24 13.09 6.88
CA HIS A 350 3.53 13.12 5.44
C HIS A 350 4.53 14.19 5.06
N ASP A 351 4.57 15.31 5.79
CA ASP A 351 5.41 16.47 5.53
C ASP A 351 6.65 16.55 6.42
N GLY A 352 6.86 15.58 7.31
CA GLY A 352 8.04 15.50 8.15
C GLY A 352 8.14 16.61 9.21
N ARG A 353 7.04 17.28 9.57
CA ARG A 353 7.06 18.47 10.44
C ARG A 353 7.50 18.21 11.88
N THR A 354 7.53 16.96 12.34
CA THR A 354 7.93 16.61 13.71
C THR A 354 8.79 15.35 13.74
N THR A 355 9.63 15.25 14.77
CA THR A 355 10.41 14.07 15.14
C THR A 355 9.90 13.43 16.44
N ASP A 356 8.91 14.05 17.10
CA ASP A 356 8.30 13.51 18.32
C ASP A 356 7.03 12.72 18.00
N LEU A 357 7.00 11.48 18.45
CA LEU A 357 5.88 10.58 18.26
C LEU A 357 4.62 11.04 19.00
N LEU A 358 4.78 11.69 20.15
CA LEU A 358 3.64 12.23 20.90
C LEU A 358 2.99 13.39 20.13
N ASP A 359 3.82 14.29 19.57
CA ASP A 359 3.35 15.37 18.70
C ASP A 359 2.67 14.81 17.45
N ALA A 360 3.26 13.77 16.83
CA ALA A 360 2.66 13.12 15.68
C ALA A 360 1.28 12.54 16.00
N ILE A 361 1.12 11.85 17.14
CA ILE A 361 -0.18 11.32 17.59
C ILE A 361 -1.18 12.47 17.79
N PHE A 362 -0.80 13.56 18.46
CA PHE A 362 -1.72 14.68 18.66
C PHE A 362 -2.04 15.45 17.39
N ALA A 363 -1.13 15.51 16.42
CA ALA A 363 -1.36 16.13 15.11
C ALA A 363 -2.43 15.40 14.28
N HIS A 364 -2.75 14.14 14.60
CA HIS A 364 -3.88 13.45 13.97
C HIS A 364 -5.22 14.09 14.37
N LYS A 365 -5.29 14.85 15.46
CA LYS A 365 -6.52 15.54 15.89
C LYS A 365 -6.66 16.87 15.16
N SER A 366 -7.79 17.07 14.51
CA SER A 366 -8.11 18.34 13.85
C SER A 366 -9.61 18.60 13.81
N PHE A 367 -10.03 19.81 14.15
CA PHE A 367 -11.41 20.26 14.00
C PHE A 367 -11.63 20.82 12.60
N ARG A 368 -12.83 20.63 12.05
CA ARG A 368 -13.24 21.17 10.75
C ARG A 368 -12.97 22.66 10.61
N ASN A 369 -12.78 23.08 9.36
CA ASN A 369 -12.83 24.49 8.95
C ASN A 369 -13.86 24.65 7.81
N LEU A 370 -13.80 25.77 7.06
CA LEU A 370 -14.71 26.02 5.94
C LEU A 370 -14.52 25.07 4.76
N LYS A 371 -13.34 24.46 4.60
CA LYS A 371 -12.97 23.61 3.46
C LYS A 371 -13.01 22.12 3.79
N TYR A 372 -12.48 21.75 4.96
CA TYR A 372 -12.25 20.38 5.37
C TYR A 372 -13.02 20.01 6.63
N ARG A 373 -13.27 18.71 6.76
CA ARG A 373 -14.04 18.15 7.87
C ARG A 373 -13.13 17.90 9.07
N SER A 374 -13.73 17.49 10.18
CA SER A 374 -12.96 17.08 11.34
C SER A 374 -12.25 15.76 11.03
N SER A 375 -11.02 15.61 11.54
CA SER A 375 -10.26 14.37 11.43
C SER A 375 -11.02 13.18 12.02
N GLU A 376 -10.94 12.04 11.34
CA GLU A 376 -11.48 10.76 11.82
C GLU A 376 -10.76 10.24 13.06
N ALA A 377 -9.49 10.64 13.25
CA ALA A 377 -8.70 10.20 14.38
C ALA A 377 -9.08 10.92 15.69
N ASN A 378 -9.97 11.92 15.66
CA ASN A 378 -10.32 12.73 16.83
C ASN A 378 -10.73 11.88 18.05
N GLY A 379 -11.62 10.90 17.85
CA GLY A 379 -12.10 10.04 18.94
C GLY A 379 -11.01 9.13 19.52
N VAL A 380 -10.09 8.66 18.66
CA VAL A 380 -8.94 7.82 19.06
C VAL A 380 -7.92 8.65 19.82
N VAL A 381 -7.57 9.85 19.34
CA VAL A 381 -6.66 10.77 20.03
C VAL A 381 -7.22 11.19 21.40
N ASP A 382 -8.54 11.39 21.51
CA ASP A 382 -9.17 11.67 22.80
C ASP A 382 -9.10 10.50 23.77
N ARG A 383 -9.19 9.24 23.28
CA ARG A 383 -8.97 8.05 24.11
C ARG A 383 -7.52 7.97 24.57
N PHE A 384 -6.55 8.21 23.68
CA PHE A 384 -5.13 8.23 24.02
C PHE A 384 -4.81 9.30 25.09
N ARG A 385 -5.35 10.52 24.92
CA ARG A 385 -5.15 11.62 25.87
C ARG A 385 -5.68 11.31 27.28
N ARG A 386 -6.71 10.46 27.40
CA ARG A 386 -7.28 10.03 28.70
C ARG A 386 -6.46 8.95 29.42
N LEU A 387 -5.49 8.35 28.75
CA LEU A 387 -4.55 7.44 29.41
C LEU A 387 -3.68 8.20 30.42
N GLY A 388 -3.31 7.53 31.51
CA GLY A 388 -2.26 8.02 32.41
C GLY A 388 -0.88 7.97 31.76
N GLU A 389 0.12 8.58 32.40
CA GLU A 389 1.48 8.71 31.85
C GLU A 389 2.15 7.36 31.55
N GLU A 390 2.05 6.39 32.47
CA GLU A 390 2.61 5.04 32.29
C GLU A 390 1.98 4.31 31.09
N PRO A 391 0.64 4.19 30.96
CA PRO A 391 0.04 3.63 29.75
C PRO A 391 0.40 4.37 28.45
N GLN A 392 0.52 5.71 28.46
CA GLN A 392 0.99 6.44 27.29
C GLN A 392 2.44 6.06 26.95
N ARG A 393 3.30 5.94 27.96
CA ARG A 393 4.69 5.52 27.78
C ARG A 393 4.78 4.11 27.19
N ASP A 394 3.98 3.16 27.69
CA ASP A 394 3.92 1.80 27.16
C ASP A 394 3.51 1.80 25.67
N LEU A 395 2.48 2.55 25.29
CA LEU A 395 2.05 2.66 23.89
C LEU A 395 3.15 3.29 23.02
N LEU A 396 3.80 4.35 23.50
CA LEU A 396 4.92 4.98 22.78
C LEU A 396 6.13 4.03 22.65
N ASN A 397 6.41 3.20 23.67
CA ASN A 397 7.48 2.21 23.62
C ASN A 397 7.18 1.13 22.60
N PHE A 398 5.94 0.63 22.55
CA PHE A 398 5.50 -0.28 21.50
C PHE A 398 5.67 0.31 20.10
N LEU A 399 5.22 1.55 19.89
CA LEU A 399 5.37 2.20 18.58
C LEU A 399 6.84 2.43 18.18
N ARG A 400 7.72 2.70 19.15
CA ARG A 400 9.17 2.80 18.92
C ARG A 400 9.85 1.45 18.76
N SER A 401 9.21 0.36 19.18
CA SER A 401 9.73 -0.99 19.00
C SER A 401 9.38 -1.55 17.62
N LEU A 402 8.41 -0.96 16.90
CA LEU A 402 8.12 -1.29 15.51
C LEU A 402 9.21 -0.79 14.58
#